data_AF-A0A7Y5CXL7-F1
#
_entry.id   AF-A0A7Y5CXL7-F1
#
_cell.length_a   1.000
_cell.length_b   1.000
_cell.length_c   1.000
_cell.angle_alpha   90.00
_cell.angle_beta   90.00
_cell.angle_gamma   90.00
#
_symmetry.space_group_name_H-M   'P 1'
#
loop_
_entity.id
_entity.type
_entity.pdbx_description
1 polymer ?
#
loop_
_entity_poly.entity_id
_entity_poly.type
_entity_poly.pdbx_seq_one_letter_code
_entity_poly.pdbx_strand_id
1 'polypeptide(L)'
;MTDTAPNTATAQQLDAEQARKHAAISKRLEVSLGQFVVLMMRSPHYRHHTLGDLEWLVTPPVLAGQFAIAEAQSKDNGFTAPVAAVTWARVSPEVTAKLTASIEKPFRLRPDEWKSGDYIWVIDAHGDAKVITSMLQRMAENEWKGQQVRVRIAGKDGKPEIKLFTGGAAAA
;
A
#
# COMPACT_ATOMS: atom_id res chain seq x y z
N MET A 1 30.85 17.70 -41.82
CA MET A 1 29.54 17.80 -41.16
C MET A 1 28.87 16.45 -41.26
N THR A 2 29.01 15.61 -40.25
CA THR A 2 28.37 14.29 -40.16
C THR A 2 26.99 14.47 -39.55
N ASP A 3 25.96 14.32 -40.37
CA ASP A 3 24.56 14.30 -39.95
C ASP A 3 24.22 12.89 -39.48
N THR A 4 24.02 12.73 -38.17
CA THR A 4 23.67 11.46 -37.54
C THR A 4 22.16 11.35 -37.51
N ALA A 5 21.58 10.62 -38.45
CA ALA A 5 20.15 10.30 -38.44
C ALA A 5 19.80 9.55 -37.13
N PRO A 6 18.78 9.97 -36.37
CA PRO A 6 18.38 9.27 -35.15
C PRO A 6 17.83 7.89 -35.50
N ASN A 7 18.39 6.88 -34.83
CA ASN A 7 18.23 5.46 -35.14
C ASN A 7 16.81 4.95 -34.82
N THR A 8 16.03 4.62 -35.86
CA THR A 8 14.64 4.11 -35.79
C THR A 8 14.51 2.84 -34.92
N ALA A 9 15.57 2.03 -34.85
CA ALA A 9 15.60 0.82 -34.01
C ALA A 9 15.54 1.14 -32.50
N THR A 10 16.12 2.26 -32.07
CA THR A 10 16.11 2.68 -30.66
C THR A 10 14.72 3.16 -30.23
N ALA A 11 13.99 3.85 -31.12
CA ALA A 11 12.62 4.30 -30.84
C ALA A 11 11.64 3.12 -30.69
N GLN A 12 11.74 2.11 -31.54
CA GLN A 12 10.89 0.90 -31.46
C GLN A 12 11.18 0.04 -30.23
N GLN A 13 12.44 -0.02 -29.79
CA GLN A 13 12.81 -0.72 -28.57
C GLN A 13 12.28 -0.02 -27.31
N LEU A 14 12.35 1.32 -27.27
CA LEU A 14 11.79 2.12 -26.17
C LEU A 14 10.27 1.96 -26.05
N ASP A 15 9.55 1.95 -27.18
CA ASP A 15 8.10 1.74 -27.22
C ASP A 15 7.71 0.33 -26.72
N ALA A 16 8.42 -0.71 -27.18
CA ALA A 16 8.20 -2.08 -26.72
C ALA A 16 8.50 -2.27 -25.22
N GLU A 17 9.54 -1.61 -24.70
CA GLU A 17 9.86 -1.63 -23.28
C GLU A 17 8.79 -0.92 -22.44
N GLN A 18 8.32 0.25 -22.90
CA GLN A 18 7.24 1.00 -22.26
C GLN A 18 5.94 0.19 -22.24
N ALA A 19 5.56 -0.44 -23.35
CA ALA A 19 4.40 -1.30 -23.45
C ALA A 19 4.47 -2.49 -22.46
N ARG A 20 5.65 -3.14 -22.35
CA ARG A 20 5.87 -4.23 -21.37
C ARG A 20 5.76 -3.74 -19.93
N LYS A 21 6.29 -2.55 -19.61
CA LYS A 21 6.16 -1.94 -18.28
C LYS A 21 4.70 -1.67 -17.94
N HIS A 22 3.94 -1.08 -18.87
CA HIS A 22 2.51 -0.84 -18.67
C HIS A 22 1.73 -2.14 -18.49
N ALA A 23 1.99 -3.16 -19.29
CA ALA A 23 1.34 -4.47 -19.15
C ALA A 23 1.64 -5.12 -17.78
N ALA A 24 2.87 -5.01 -17.29
CA ALA A 24 3.25 -5.53 -15.97
C ALA A 24 2.54 -4.77 -14.82
N ILE A 25 2.40 -3.44 -14.94
CA ILE A 25 1.64 -2.63 -13.97
C ILE A 25 0.16 -3.04 -13.98
N SER A 26 -0.46 -3.14 -15.15
CA SER A 26 -1.84 -3.58 -15.29
C SER A 26 -2.05 -4.96 -14.68
N LYS A 27 -1.13 -5.91 -14.95
CA LYS A 27 -1.25 -7.25 -14.40
C LYS A 27 -1.12 -7.27 -12.87
N ARG A 28 -0.22 -6.46 -12.32
CA ARG A 28 -0.06 -6.30 -10.88
C ARG A 28 -1.32 -5.71 -10.26
N LEU A 29 -1.93 -4.71 -10.91
CA LEU A 29 -3.19 -4.11 -10.46
C LEU A 29 -4.32 -5.15 -10.41
N GLU A 30 -4.50 -5.93 -11.47
CA GLU A 30 -5.52 -7.00 -11.52
C GLU A 30 -5.34 -8.01 -10.39
N VAL A 31 -4.11 -8.51 -10.19
CA VAL A 31 -3.80 -9.51 -9.16
C VAL A 31 -4.00 -8.94 -7.77
N SER A 32 -3.47 -7.74 -7.50
CA SER A 32 -3.61 -7.09 -6.21
C SER A 32 -5.07 -6.76 -5.89
N LEU A 33 -5.85 -6.30 -6.87
CA LEU A 33 -7.29 -6.07 -6.69
C LEU A 33 -8.00 -7.34 -6.24
N GLY A 34 -7.75 -8.48 -6.90
CA GLY A 34 -8.31 -9.77 -6.49
C GLY A 34 -7.92 -10.15 -5.06
N GLN A 35 -6.65 -9.97 -4.69
CA GLN A 35 -6.16 -10.26 -3.34
C GLN A 35 -6.81 -9.37 -2.26
N PHE A 36 -6.93 -8.06 -2.51
CA PHE A 36 -7.63 -7.14 -1.61
C PHE A 36 -9.10 -7.51 -1.47
N VAL A 37 -9.79 -7.84 -2.56
CA VAL A 37 -11.20 -8.27 -2.53
C VAL A 37 -11.38 -9.50 -1.64
N VAL A 38 -10.52 -10.53 -1.78
CA VAL A 38 -10.57 -11.73 -0.93
C VAL A 38 -10.44 -11.39 0.55
N LEU A 39 -9.53 -10.48 0.90
CA LEU A 39 -9.36 -10.01 2.28
C LEU A 39 -10.57 -9.21 2.77
N MET A 40 -11.09 -8.32 1.94
CA MET A 40 -12.21 -7.42 2.28
C MET A 40 -13.53 -8.17 2.45
N MET A 41 -13.80 -9.20 1.65
CA MET A 41 -14.97 -10.08 1.80
C MET A 41 -15.03 -10.74 3.18
N ARG A 42 -13.86 -10.99 3.80
CA ARG A 42 -13.74 -11.61 5.13
C ARG A 42 -13.79 -10.59 6.27
N SER A 43 -13.77 -9.29 5.97
CA SER A 43 -13.81 -8.22 6.96
C SER A 43 -15.23 -7.66 7.13
N PRO A 44 -15.79 -7.64 8.35
CA PRO A 44 -17.11 -7.04 8.62
C PRO A 44 -17.21 -5.58 8.19
N HIS A 45 -16.10 -4.83 8.23
CA HIS A 45 -16.04 -3.42 7.87
C HIS A 45 -16.13 -3.19 6.35
N TYR A 46 -15.57 -4.10 5.54
CA TYR A 46 -15.43 -3.89 4.09
C TYR A 46 -16.41 -4.72 3.25
N ARG A 47 -16.99 -5.80 3.79
CA ARG A 47 -17.81 -6.75 3.01
C ARG A 47 -19.05 -6.18 2.31
N HIS A 48 -19.48 -4.97 2.64
CA HIS A 48 -20.62 -4.29 2.02
C HIS A 48 -20.22 -3.08 1.16
N HIS A 49 -18.93 -2.86 0.91
CA HIS A 49 -18.47 -1.78 0.03
C HIS A 49 -18.85 -2.07 -1.42
N THR A 50 -19.13 -1.03 -2.19
CA THR A 50 -19.43 -1.18 -3.62
C THR A 50 -18.15 -1.41 -4.42
N LEU A 51 -18.24 -1.97 -5.63
CA LEU A 51 -17.06 -2.13 -6.51
C LEU A 51 -16.35 -0.79 -6.78
N GLY A 52 -17.10 0.31 -6.90
CA GLY A 52 -16.53 1.65 -7.08
C GLY A 52 -15.75 2.14 -5.86
N ASP A 53 -16.18 1.79 -4.64
CA ASP A 53 -15.40 2.09 -3.44
C ASP A 53 -14.09 1.29 -3.40
N LEU A 54 -14.13 0.02 -3.85
CA LEU A 54 -12.95 -0.84 -3.90
C LEU A 54 -11.90 -0.33 -4.89
N GLU A 55 -12.33 0.11 -6.07
CA GLU A 55 -11.45 0.74 -7.06
C GLU A 55 -10.68 1.92 -6.45
N TRP A 56 -11.39 2.78 -5.71
CA TRP A 56 -10.79 3.93 -5.03
C TRP A 56 -9.86 3.56 -3.88
N LEU A 57 -10.15 2.49 -3.13
CA LEU A 57 -9.32 2.04 -2.01
C LEU A 57 -8.02 1.36 -2.46
N VAL A 58 -8.07 0.62 -3.58
CA VAL A 58 -6.97 -0.28 -3.99
C VAL A 58 -6.11 0.32 -5.10
N THR A 59 -6.68 1.06 -6.04
CA THR A 59 -5.94 1.53 -7.21
C THR A 59 -4.82 2.51 -6.86
N PRO A 60 -5.05 3.58 -6.05
CA PRO A 60 -3.99 4.51 -5.70
C PRO A 60 -2.77 3.89 -4.99
N PRO A 61 -2.91 3.03 -3.95
CA PRO A 61 -1.75 2.38 -3.32
C PRO A 61 -0.97 1.50 -4.29
N VAL A 62 -1.67 0.77 -5.16
CA VAL A 62 -1.04 -0.18 -6.08
C VAL A 62 -0.26 0.56 -7.17
N LEU A 63 -0.83 1.61 -7.75
CA LEU A 63 -0.12 2.48 -8.70
C LEU A 63 1.05 3.23 -8.05
N ALA A 64 0.89 3.62 -6.78
CA ALA A 64 1.99 4.18 -6.01
C ALA A 64 3.08 3.15 -5.68
N GLY A 65 2.79 1.84 -5.78
CA GLY A 65 3.70 0.79 -5.31
C GLY A 65 3.86 0.78 -3.79
N GLN A 66 2.87 1.32 -3.07
CA GLN A 66 2.89 1.50 -1.62
C GLN A 66 1.88 0.57 -0.94
N PHE A 67 2.06 -0.72 -1.19
CA PHE A 67 1.28 -1.79 -0.60
C PHE A 67 2.13 -3.05 -0.44
N ALA A 68 1.76 -3.87 0.55
CA ALA A 68 2.33 -5.18 0.79
C ALA A 68 1.20 -6.17 1.09
N ILE A 69 1.35 -7.40 0.61
CA ILE A 69 0.39 -8.49 0.81
C ILE A 69 1.15 -9.69 1.37
N ALA A 70 0.65 -10.25 2.45
CA ALA A 70 1.10 -11.52 2.99
C ALA A 70 0.14 -12.62 2.56
N GLU A 71 0.71 -13.71 2.07
CA GLU A 71 -0.02 -14.92 1.70
C GLU A 71 0.34 -16.05 2.64
N ALA A 72 -0.60 -16.95 2.87
CA ALA A 72 -0.36 -18.19 3.59
C ALA A 72 -0.85 -19.36 2.75
N GLN A 73 -0.06 -20.43 2.77
CA GLN A 73 -0.45 -21.70 2.18
C GLN A 73 -1.15 -22.56 3.22
N SER A 74 -2.33 -23.06 2.86
CA SER A 74 -3.03 -24.07 3.64
C SER A 74 -2.23 -25.37 3.65
N LYS A 75 -2.01 -25.93 4.84
CA LYS A 75 -1.32 -27.22 5.01
C LYS A 75 -2.16 -28.40 4.52
N ASP A 76 -3.49 -28.25 4.50
CA ASP A 76 -4.41 -29.34 4.23
C ASP A 76 -4.60 -29.61 2.72
N ASN A 77 -4.55 -28.56 1.89
CA ASN A 77 -4.81 -28.66 0.46
C ASN A 77 -3.81 -27.89 -0.43
N GLY A 78 -2.78 -27.26 0.17
CA GLY A 78 -1.77 -26.51 -0.57
C GLY A 78 -2.26 -25.20 -1.18
N PHE A 79 -3.50 -24.78 -0.92
CA PHE A 79 -4.07 -23.55 -1.47
C PHE A 79 -3.43 -22.32 -0.82
N THR A 80 -2.88 -21.43 -1.63
CA THR A 80 -2.32 -20.15 -1.18
C THR A 80 -3.38 -19.06 -1.27
N ALA A 81 -3.58 -18.36 -0.16
CA ALA A 81 -4.52 -17.25 -0.08
C ALA A 81 -3.88 -16.02 0.59
N PRO A 82 -4.30 -14.81 0.23
CA PRO A 82 -3.92 -13.61 0.98
C PRO A 82 -4.51 -13.70 2.39
N VAL A 83 -3.67 -13.44 3.41
CA VAL A 83 -4.06 -13.44 4.83
C VAL A 83 -3.94 -12.08 5.48
N ALA A 84 -3.13 -11.20 4.91
CA ALA A 84 -3.08 -9.79 5.29
C ALA A 84 -2.62 -8.90 4.15
N ALA A 85 -3.03 -7.64 4.17
CA ALA A 85 -2.51 -6.60 3.30
C ALA A 85 -2.37 -5.29 4.08
N VAL A 86 -1.37 -4.50 3.72
CA VAL A 86 -1.11 -3.18 4.29
C VAL A 86 -0.88 -2.19 3.15
N THR A 87 -1.46 -1.00 3.26
CA THR A 87 -1.20 0.12 2.36
C THR A 87 -0.61 1.29 3.15
N TRP A 88 0.29 2.03 2.52
CA TRP A 88 0.88 3.22 3.13
C TRP A 88 0.99 4.37 2.13
N ALA A 89 1.13 5.58 2.66
CA ALA A 89 1.40 6.76 1.89
C ALA A 89 2.67 7.45 2.41
N ARG A 90 3.44 8.03 1.49
CA ARG A 90 4.55 8.94 1.78
C ARG A 90 4.05 10.35 1.47
N VAL A 91 3.75 11.09 2.52
CA VAL A 91 2.94 12.32 2.40
C VAL A 91 3.68 13.55 2.88
N SER A 92 3.22 14.72 2.43
CA SER A 92 3.74 16.01 2.85
C SER A 92 3.36 16.37 4.30
N PRO A 93 3.97 17.41 4.90
CA PRO A 93 3.53 17.96 6.18
C PRO A 93 2.06 18.38 6.18
N GLU A 94 1.58 18.98 5.09
CA GLU A 94 0.20 19.46 4.95
C GLU A 94 -0.79 18.30 4.94
N VAL A 95 -0.49 17.23 4.20
CA VAL A 95 -1.31 16.02 4.18
C VAL A 95 -1.24 15.28 5.52
N THR A 96 -0.08 15.26 6.19
CA THR A 96 0.07 14.75 7.56
C THR A 96 -0.84 15.48 8.55
N ALA A 97 -0.88 16.82 8.49
CA ALA A 97 -1.76 17.61 9.33
C ALA A 97 -3.25 17.30 9.04
N LYS A 98 -3.61 17.18 7.76
CA LYS A 98 -4.97 16.81 7.32
C LYS A 98 -5.41 15.44 7.87
N LEU A 99 -4.55 14.43 7.75
CA LEU A 99 -4.83 13.07 8.26
C LEU A 99 -4.97 13.07 9.78
N THR A 100 -4.10 13.81 10.47
CA THR A 100 -4.15 13.96 11.94
C THR A 100 -5.45 14.60 12.40
N ALA A 101 -5.88 15.68 11.74
CA ALA A 101 -7.13 16.38 12.07
C ALA A 101 -8.40 15.55 11.77
N SER A 102 -8.30 14.53 10.91
CA SER A 102 -9.43 13.70 10.47
C SER A 102 -9.33 12.24 10.94
N ILE A 103 -8.64 12.00 12.06
CA ILE A 103 -8.35 10.65 12.57
C ILE A 103 -9.59 9.77 12.77
N GLU A 104 -10.73 10.38 13.11
CA GLU A 104 -12.04 9.74 13.31
C GLU A 104 -12.70 9.27 12.01
N LYS A 105 -12.23 9.73 10.85
CA LYS A 105 -12.81 9.41 9.54
C LYS A 105 -11.93 8.40 8.79
N PRO A 106 -12.48 7.59 7.87
CA PRO A 106 -11.66 6.82 6.95
C PRO A 106 -10.68 7.73 6.20
N PHE A 107 -9.42 7.32 6.12
CA PHE A 107 -8.42 8.10 5.39
C PHE A 107 -8.74 8.08 3.90
N ARG A 108 -8.87 9.27 3.31
CA ARG A 108 -9.10 9.46 1.87
C ARG A 108 -8.02 10.38 1.33
N LEU A 109 -7.16 9.81 0.50
CA LEU A 109 -6.09 10.51 -0.19
C LEU A 109 -6.41 10.61 -1.68
N ARG A 110 -6.16 11.77 -2.27
CA ARG A 110 -6.13 11.89 -3.74
C ARG A 110 -4.90 11.15 -4.28
N PRO A 111 -4.91 10.69 -5.55
CA PRO A 111 -3.77 9.97 -6.13
C PRO A 111 -2.43 10.70 -5.99
N ASP A 112 -2.40 12.02 -6.16
CA ASP A 112 -1.21 12.87 -6.01
C ASP A 112 -0.68 12.93 -4.57
N GLU A 113 -1.55 12.72 -3.57
CA GLU A 113 -1.17 12.82 -2.17
C GLU A 113 -0.37 11.59 -1.70
N TRP A 114 -0.49 10.43 -2.35
CA TRP A 114 0.16 9.19 -1.93
C TRP A 114 1.69 9.28 -1.92
N LYS A 115 2.27 10.15 -2.76
CA LYS A 115 3.72 10.37 -2.90
C LYS A 115 4.08 11.86 -2.75
N SER A 116 3.37 12.58 -1.88
CA SER A 116 3.50 14.03 -1.73
C SER A 116 4.65 14.48 -0.81
N GLY A 117 5.32 13.56 -0.11
CA GLY A 117 6.45 13.91 0.76
C GLY A 117 7.05 12.70 1.47
N ASP A 118 7.76 12.90 2.57
CA ASP A 118 8.56 11.84 3.21
C ASP A 118 7.92 11.21 4.46
N TYR A 119 6.82 11.77 4.97
CA TYR A 119 6.17 11.24 6.17
C TYR A 119 5.40 9.97 5.85
N ILE A 120 5.76 8.86 6.50
CA ILE A 120 5.10 7.58 6.28
C ILE A 120 3.85 7.47 7.14
N TRP A 121 2.72 7.19 6.49
CA TRP A 121 1.44 6.89 7.10
C TRP A 121 0.92 5.54 6.64
N VAL A 122 0.59 4.66 7.57
CA VAL A 122 -0.22 3.47 7.28
C VAL A 122 -1.66 3.93 7.05
N ILE A 123 -2.17 3.70 5.84
CA ILE A 123 -3.48 4.19 5.41
C ILE A 123 -4.57 3.16 5.71
N ASP A 124 -4.30 1.90 5.35
CA ASP A 124 -5.22 0.80 5.63
C ASP A 124 -4.47 -0.52 5.86
N ALA A 125 -5.06 -1.41 6.64
CA ALA A 125 -4.57 -2.75 6.87
C ALA A 125 -5.74 -3.73 7.00
N HIS A 126 -5.69 -4.83 6.24
CA HIS A 126 -6.74 -5.84 6.19
C HIS A 126 -6.17 -7.20 6.54
N GLY A 127 -6.95 -8.04 7.22
CA GLY A 127 -6.59 -9.43 7.53
C GLY A 127 -6.22 -9.67 8.99
N ASP A 128 -5.41 -10.69 9.24
CA ASP A 128 -5.03 -11.11 10.60
C ASP A 128 -4.11 -10.09 11.29
N ALA A 129 -4.47 -9.68 12.50
CA ALA A 129 -3.75 -8.64 13.24
C ALA A 129 -2.29 -9.01 13.59
N LYS A 130 -2.00 -10.29 13.86
CA LYS A 130 -0.63 -10.74 14.17
C LYS A 130 0.23 -10.70 12.91
N VAL A 131 -0.34 -11.11 11.78
CA VAL A 131 0.34 -11.03 10.48
C VAL A 131 0.59 -9.57 10.10
N ILE A 132 -0.41 -8.69 10.23
CA ILE A 132 -0.24 -7.24 9.99
C ILE A 132 0.88 -6.66 10.86
N THR A 133 0.90 -6.99 12.16
CA THR A 133 1.95 -6.53 13.07
C THR A 133 3.34 -6.98 12.60
N SER A 134 3.45 -8.24 12.18
CA SER A 134 4.69 -8.82 11.68
C SER A 134 5.15 -8.17 10.37
N MET A 135 4.20 -7.84 9.48
CA MET A 135 4.46 -7.10 8.23
C MET A 135 4.99 -5.69 8.54
N LEU A 136 4.30 -4.94 9.41
CA LEU A 136 4.71 -3.60 9.79
C LEU A 136 6.11 -3.60 10.42
N GLN A 137 6.41 -4.55 11.29
CA GLN A 137 7.73 -4.68 11.89
C GLN A 137 8.83 -4.95 10.83
N ARG A 138 8.60 -5.91 9.93
CA ARG A 138 9.55 -6.21 8.84
C ARG A 138 9.78 -4.99 7.94
N MET A 139 8.72 -4.26 7.61
CA MET A 139 8.84 -3.05 6.78
C MET A 139 9.59 -1.95 7.53
N ALA A 140 9.37 -1.81 8.83
CA ALA A 140 10.11 -0.88 9.66
C ALA A 140 11.62 -1.17 9.63
N GLU A 141 12.00 -2.45 9.75
CA GLU A 141 13.39 -2.89 9.80
C GLU A 141 14.12 -2.76 8.45
N ASN A 142 13.40 -2.97 7.34
CA ASN A 142 14.00 -3.09 6.00
C ASN A 142 13.74 -1.88 5.09
N GLU A 143 12.49 -1.42 5.01
CA GLU A 143 12.06 -0.40 4.02
C GLU A 143 12.01 1.01 4.61
N TRP A 144 11.71 1.12 5.91
CA TRP A 144 11.49 2.38 6.61
C TRP A 144 12.52 2.63 7.71
N LYS A 145 13.72 2.05 7.55
CA LYS A 145 14.78 2.12 8.55
C LYS A 145 15.10 3.57 8.92
N GLY A 146 15.06 3.88 10.21
CA GLY A 146 15.33 5.22 10.75
C GLY A 146 14.22 6.25 10.51
N GLN A 147 13.08 5.86 9.92
CA GLN A 147 11.94 6.75 9.69
C GLN A 147 10.84 6.48 10.73
N GLN A 148 10.13 7.54 11.11
CA GLN A 148 8.93 7.42 11.94
C GLN A 148 7.73 7.08 11.08
N VAL A 149 7.05 5.99 11.44
CA VAL A 149 5.83 5.54 10.77
C VAL A 149 4.63 5.87 11.65
N ARG A 150 3.65 6.53 11.06
CA ARG A 150 2.37 6.88 11.71
C ARG A 150 1.35 5.80 11.41
N VAL A 151 0.72 5.28 12.45
CA VAL A 151 -0.38 4.32 12.33
C VAL A 151 -1.55 4.76 13.20
N ARG A 152 -2.76 4.71 12.64
CA ARG A 152 -3.99 4.85 13.42
C ARG A 152 -4.35 3.51 14.03
N ILE A 153 -4.53 3.49 15.34
CA ILE A 153 -4.99 2.31 16.08
C ILE A 153 -6.17 2.68 16.98
N ALA A 154 -6.90 1.69 17.50
CA ALA A 154 -7.87 1.93 18.56
C ALA A 154 -7.15 2.12 19.90
N GLY A 155 -7.40 3.25 20.56
CA GLY A 155 -6.94 3.56 21.92
C GLY A 155 -7.68 2.74 22.97
N LYS A 156 -7.24 2.86 24.23
CA LYS A 156 -7.81 2.11 25.37
C LYS A 156 -9.28 2.43 25.64
N ASP A 157 -9.71 3.63 25.25
CA ASP A 157 -11.08 4.14 25.34
C ASP A 157 -11.92 3.83 24.09
N GLY A 158 -11.36 3.10 23.12
CA GLY A 158 -11.99 2.79 21.85
C GLY A 158 -11.93 3.91 20.81
N LYS A 159 -11.40 5.09 21.16
CA LYS A 159 -11.20 6.19 20.20
C LYS A 159 -9.92 5.97 19.40
N PRO A 160 -9.87 6.40 18.13
CA PRO A 160 -8.67 6.26 17.36
C PRO A 160 -7.55 7.14 17.92
N GLU A 161 -6.34 6.59 17.99
CA GLU A 161 -5.10 7.30 18.36
C GLU A 161 -4.03 7.08 17.28
N ILE A 162 -3.20 8.10 17.04
CA ILE A 162 -2.02 7.95 16.18
C ILE A 162 -0.86 7.49 17.05
N LYS A 163 -0.31 6.33 16.73
CA LYS A 163 0.98 5.89 17.26
C LYS A 163 2.09 6.09 16.25
N LEU A 164 3.24 6.48 16.79
CA LEU A 164 4.51 6.52 16.08
C LEU A 164 5.30 5.28 16.46
N PHE A 165 5.85 4.59 15.46
CA PHE A 165 6.86 3.57 15.69
C PHE A 165 8.05 3.81 14.76
N THR A 166 9.24 3.45 15.24
CA THR A 166 10.48 3.53 14.47
C THR A 166 11.01 2.12 14.30
N GLY A 167 11.24 1.71 13.05
CA GLY A 167 11.88 0.43 12.78
C GLY A 167 13.33 0.45 13.21
N GLY A 168 13.69 -0.43 14.15
CA GLY A 168 15.07 -0.60 14.63
C GLY A 168 15.32 -0.27 16.10
N ALA A 169 14.32 0.13 16.88
CA ALA A 169 14.42 0.11 18.35
C ALA A 169 13.70 -1.15 18.85
N ALA A 170 14.46 -2.20 19.14
CA ALA A 170 14.00 -3.26 20.01
C ALA A 170 13.41 -2.60 21.26
N ALA A 171 12.17 -2.96 21.60
CA ALA A 171 11.67 -2.72 22.94
C ALA A 171 12.69 -3.36 23.90
N ALA A 172 13.39 -2.50 24.64
CA ALA A 172 14.11 -2.91 25.83
C ALA A 172 13.11 -3.26 26.93
#